data_AF-A0A0F2L6A1-F1
#
_entry.id   AF-A0A0F2L6A1-F1
#
_cell.length_a   1.000
_cell.length_b   1.000
_cell.length_c   1.000
_cell.angle_alpha   90.00
_cell.angle_beta   90.00
_cell.angle_gamma   90.00
#
_symmetry.space_group_name_H-M   'P 1'
#
loop_
_entity.id
_entity.type
_entity.pdbx_description
1 polymer ?
#
loop_
_entity_poly.entity_id
_entity_poly.type
_entity_poly.pdbx_seq_one_letter_code
_entity_poly.pdbx_strand_id
1 'polypeptide(L)'
;MATVAWGLEGIIVKESKVCFIDLDNAKIYYRGYDLSELAVKANFEEVAYLLLNGKLPNKEELASFKDLLAMNRELPNEVLSLLRELPRGLRPIDVLRLSINHLGTLDKGGF
;
A
#
# COMPACT_ATOMS: atom_id res chain seq x y z
N MET A 1 -18.48 18.44 30.25
CA MET A 1 -17.46 19.01 29.34
C MET A 1 -17.04 17.92 28.38
N ALA A 2 -17.04 18.16 27.07
CA ALA A 2 -16.53 17.20 26.10
C ALA A 2 -15.01 17.14 26.23
N THR A 3 -14.46 15.96 26.47
CA THR A 3 -13.02 15.71 26.47
C THR A 3 -12.50 15.83 25.04
N VAL A 4 -11.65 16.84 24.77
CA VAL A 4 -10.97 16.99 23.49
C VAL A 4 -9.86 15.94 23.41
N ALA A 5 -9.98 14.99 22.48
CA ALA A 5 -8.95 14.00 22.21
C ALA A 5 -7.95 14.56 21.19
N TRP A 6 -6.85 15.14 21.67
CA TRP A 6 -5.77 15.62 20.82
C TRP A 6 -5.14 14.46 20.04
N GLY A 7 -4.98 14.61 18.72
CA GLY A 7 -4.41 13.55 17.87
C GLY A 7 -5.27 12.29 17.70
N LEU A 8 -6.54 12.31 18.12
CA LEU A 8 -7.47 11.16 18.11
C LEU A 8 -7.01 9.97 18.95
N GLU A 9 -6.17 10.20 19.96
CA GLU A 9 -5.71 9.14 20.86
C GLU A 9 -6.90 8.49 21.60
N GLY A 10 -6.94 7.14 21.58
CA GLY A 10 -8.02 6.36 22.17
C GLY A 10 -9.35 6.40 21.40
N ILE A 11 -9.44 7.11 20.28
CA ILE A 11 -10.67 7.21 19.48
C ILE A 11 -10.70 6.12 18.42
N ILE A 12 -11.68 5.23 18.50
CA ILE A 12 -11.94 4.21 17.48
C ILE A 12 -12.65 4.88 16.28
N VAL A 13 -11.92 5.06 15.19
CA VAL A 13 -12.47 5.68 13.96
C VAL A 13 -13.21 4.67 13.09
N LYS A 14 -12.73 3.42 13.02
CA LYS A 14 -13.31 2.37 12.18
C LYS A 14 -12.81 0.98 12.57
N GLU A 15 -13.66 -0.03 12.41
CA GLU A 15 -13.26 -1.44 12.44
C GLU A 15 -12.58 -1.88 11.13
N SER A 16 -11.52 -2.68 11.21
CA SER A 16 -10.78 -3.16 10.05
C SER A 16 -10.50 -4.65 10.15
N LYS A 17 -10.56 -5.34 9.01
CA LYS A 17 -10.17 -6.75 8.85
C LYS A 17 -8.79 -6.90 8.21
N VAL A 18 -7.99 -5.83 8.12
CA VAL A 18 -6.72 -5.81 7.37
C VAL A 18 -5.55 -6.29 8.23
N CYS A 19 -5.39 -5.69 9.41
CA CYS A 19 -4.26 -5.94 10.31
C CYS A 19 -4.76 -6.03 11.74
N PHE A 20 -4.22 -6.97 12.51
CA PHE A 20 -4.42 -7.07 13.94
C PHE A 20 -3.06 -7.04 14.64
N ILE A 21 -2.95 -6.23 15.69
CA ILE A 21 -1.75 -6.10 16.50
C ILE A 21 -2.09 -6.68 17.88
N ASP A 22 -1.48 -7.80 18.20
CA ASP A 22 -1.58 -8.46 19.49
C ASP A 22 -0.43 -7.98 20.37
N LEU A 23 -0.72 -7.06 21.28
CA LEU A 23 0.28 -6.49 22.18
C LEU A 23 0.71 -7.48 23.26
N ASP A 24 -0.18 -8.37 23.70
CA ASP A 24 0.09 -9.32 24.79
C ASP A 24 1.09 -10.39 24.34
N ASN A 25 0.94 -10.86 23.10
CA ASN A 25 1.81 -11.87 22.50
C ASN A 25 2.92 -11.28 21.62
N ALA A 26 2.99 -9.94 21.50
CA ALA A 26 3.92 -9.22 20.62
C ALA A 26 3.87 -9.73 19.15
N LYS A 27 2.67 -9.97 18.62
CA LYS A 27 2.45 -10.49 17.27
C LYS A 27 1.67 -9.53 16.40
N ILE A 28 1.95 -9.58 15.10
CA ILE A 28 1.23 -8.81 14.09
C ILE A 28 0.65 -9.80 13.08
N TYR A 29 -0.62 -9.61 12.74
CA TYR A 29 -1.33 -10.47 11.79
C TYR A 29 -1.85 -9.66 10.62
N TYR A 30 -1.53 -10.08 9.40
CA TYR A 30 -2.15 -9.56 8.18
C TYR A 30 -3.24 -10.52 7.72
N ARG A 31 -4.49 -10.05 7.70
CA ARG A 31 -5.66 -10.88 7.34
C ARG A 31 -5.72 -12.22 8.09
N GLY A 32 -5.22 -12.26 9.33
CA GLY A 32 -5.17 -13.47 10.17
C GLY A 32 -3.90 -14.32 10.05
N TYR A 33 -2.98 -13.99 9.15
CA TYR A 33 -1.69 -14.68 8.99
C TYR A 33 -0.59 -13.96 9.78
N ASP A 34 0.24 -14.73 10.51
CA ASP A 34 1.37 -14.18 11.27
C ASP A 34 2.36 -13.48 10.33
N LEU A 35 2.65 -12.20 10.58
CA LEU A 35 3.55 -11.38 9.77
C LEU A 35 4.95 -11.98 9.68
N SER A 36 5.43 -12.60 10.76
CA SER A 36 6.77 -13.21 10.80
C SER A 36 6.86 -14.39 9.85
N GLU A 37 5.78 -15.17 9.73
CA GLU A 37 5.71 -16.27 8.77
C GLU A 37 5.63 -15.77 7.34
N LEU A 38 4.82 -14.74 7.09
CA LEU A 38 4.72 -14.12 5.77
C LEU A 38 6.08 -13.57 5.30
N ALA A 39 6.83 -12.92 6.20
CA ALA A 39 8.14 -12.36 5.89
C ALA A 39 9.19 -13.40 5.46
N VAL A 40 9.05 -14.65 5.91
CA VAL A 40 9.99 -15.75 5.58
C VAL A 40 9.50 -16.59 4.41
N LYS A 41 8.18 -16.80 4.28
CA LYS A 41 7.61 -17.81 3.37
C LYS A 41 6.94 -17.23 2.13
N ALA A 42 6.56 -15.94 2.14
CA ALA A 42 5.84 -15.30 1.04
C ALA A 42 6.68 -14.21 0.37
N ASN A 43 6.39 -13.93 -0.89
CA ASN A 43 6.92 -12.75 -1.59
C ASN A 43 5.98 -11.54 -1.50
N PHE A 44 6.46 -10.40 -1.98
CA PHE A 44 5.70 -9.15 -1.96
C PHE A 44 4.36 -9.28 -2.69
N GLU A 45 4.32 -9.92 -3.86
CA GLU A 45 3.09 -10.05 -4.65
C GLU A 45 2.05 -10.93 -3.96
N GLU A 46 2.45 -11.99 -3.27
CA GLU A 46 1.54 -12.82 -2.45
C GLU A 46 0.94 -12.02 -1.30
N VAL A 47 1.75 -11.23 -0.59
CA VAL A 47 1.28 -10.39 0.53
C VAL A 47 0.41 -9.24 0.02
N ALA A 48 0.77 -8.60 -1.10
CA ALA A 48 -0.05 -7.56 -1.72
C ALA A 48 -1.41 -8.13 -2.15
N TYR A 49 -1.42 -9.31 -2.78
CA TYR A 49 -2.66 -10.00 -3.13
C TYR A 49 -3.49 -10.33 -1.88
N LEU A 50 -2.85 -10.83 -0.82
CA LEU A 50 -3.50 -11.11 0.47
C LEU A 50 -4.18 -9.87 1.05
N LEU A 51 -3.47 -8.73 1.09
CA LEU A 51 -4.02 -7.51 1.67
C LEU A 51 -5.22 -6.99 0.89
N LEU A 52 -5.19 -7.06 -0.44
CA LEU A 52 -6.27 -6.63 -1.33
C LEU A 52 -7.46 -7.60 -1.32
N ASN A 53 -7.23 -8.90 -1.41
CA ASN A 53 -8.27 -9.91 -1.64
C ASN A 53 -8.69 -10.67 -0.37
N GLY A 54 -7.95 -10.53 0.73
CA GLY A 54 -8.26 -11.17 2.01
C GLY A 54 -7.83 -12.64 2.13
N LYS A 55 -7.21 -13.24 1.10
CA LYS A 55 -6.66 -14.60 1.12
C LYS A 55 -5.34 -14.69 0.36
N LEU A 56 -4.50 -15.66 0.72
CA LEU A 56 -3.31 -15.97 -0.09
C LEU A 56 -3.74 -16.48 -1.47
N PRO A 57 -3.03 -16.09 -2.55
CA PRO A 57 -3.36 -16.54 -3.89
C PRO A 57 -3.00 -18.01 -4.07
N ASN A 58 -3.74 -18.71 -4.94
CA ASN A 58 -3.26 -19.94 -5.55
C ASN A 58 -2.24 -19.63 -6.68
N LYS A 59 -1.74 -20.66 -7.36
CA LYS A 59 -0.70 -20.50 -8.38
C LYS A 59 -1.20 -19.69 -9.58
N GLU A 60 -2.42 -19.95 -10.04
CA GLU A 60 -3.03 -19.29 -11.19
C GLU A 60 -3.34 -17.82 -10.89
N GLU A 61 -3.86 -17.54 -9.70
CA GLU A 61 -4.15 -16.19 -9.21
C GLU A 61 -2.86 -15.38 -9.06
N LEU A 62 -1.80 -15.98 -8.51
CA LEU A 62 -0.51 -15.31 -8.35
C LEU A 62 0.13 -15.00 -9.70
N ALA A 63 0.08 -15.92 -10.66
CA ALA A 63 0.59 -15.69 -12.02
C ALA A 63 -0.15 -14.53 -12.69
N SER A 64 -1.48 -14.56 -12.68
CA SER A 64 -2.32 -13.50 -13.25
C SER A 64 -2.06 -12.14 -12.58
N PHE A 65 -1.89 -12.12 -11.26
CA PHE A 65 -1.60 -10.89 -10.52
C PHE A 65 -0.21 -10.34 -10.85
N LYS A 66 0.80 -11.21 -11.00
CA LYS A 66 2.15 -10.80 -11.43
C LYS A 66 2.15 -10.20 -12.82
N ASP A 67 1.40 -10.79 -13.75
CA ASP A 67 1.26 -10.26 -15.11
C ASP A 67 0.58 -8.89 -15.10
N LEU A 68 -0.51 -8.75 -14.33
CA LEU A 68 -1.20 -7.47 -14.15
C LEU A 68 -0.23 -6.40 -13.59
N LEU A 69 0.54 -6.73 -12.56
CA LEU A 69 1.52 -5.80 -12.00
C LEU A 69 2.58 -5.43 -13.02
N ALA A 70 3.14 -6.40 -13.76
CA ALA A 70 4.16 -6.18 -14.78
C ALA A 70 3.67 -5.24 -15.89
N MET A 71 2.44 -5.44 -16.37
CA MET A 71 1.81 -4.61 -17.40
C MET A 71 1.60 -3.15 -16.96
N ASN A 72 1.52 -2.88 -15.65
CA ASN A 72 1.27 -1.55 -15.09
C ASN A 72 2.51 -0.90 -14.47
N ARG A 73 3.73 -1.36 -14.77
CA ARG A 73 4.98 -0.77 -14.24
C ARG A 73 5.45 0.48 -14.99
N GLU A 74 5.07 0.62 -16.26
CA GLU A 74 5.53 1.73 -17.08
C GLU A 74 4.89 3.04 -16.63
N LEU A 75 5.71 4.10 -16.58
CA LEU A 75 5.25 5.43 -16.25
C LEU A 75 4.96 6.23 -17.53
N PRO A 76 3.87 7.03 -17.58
CA PRO A 76 3.64 7.97 -18.67
C PRO A 76 4.82 8.93 -18.84
N ASN A 77 5.08 9.34 -20.09
CA ASN A 77 6.19 10.23 -20.42
C ASN A 77 6.10 11.58 -19.69
N GLU A 78 4.89 12.05 -19.43
CA GLU A 78 4.58 13.26 -18.67
C GLU A 78 5.12 13.18 -17.23
N VAL A 79 4.94 12.03 -16.57
CA VAL A 79 5.46 11.80 -15.21
C VAL A 79 6.99 11.71 -15.22
N LEU A 80 7.57 11.07 -16.24
CA LEU A 80 9.03 11.00 -16.39
C LEU A 80 9.66 12.37 -16.65
N SER A 81 9.01 13.23 -17.42
CA SER A 81 9.46 14.60 -17.67
C SER A 81 9.44 15.44 -16.39
N LEU A 82 8.33 15.38 -15.63
CA LEU A 82 8.24 16.01 -14.31
C LEU A 82 9.41 15.58 -13.41
N LEU A 83 9.66 14.27 -13.30
CA LEU A 83 10.74 13.74 -12.46
C LEU A 83 12.12 14.28 -12.86
N ARG A 84 12.36 14.55 -14.14
CA ARG A 84 13.63 15.11 -14.64
C ARG A 84 13.76 16.61 -14.39
N GLU A 85 12.66 17.34 -14.34
CA GLU A 85 12.61 18.79 -14.13
C GLU A 85 12.64 19.20 -12.66
N LEU A 86 12.29 18.28 -11.75
CA LEU A 86 12.29 18.55 -10.32
C LEU A 86 13.68 19.02 -9.83
N PRO A 87 13.74 20.06 -8.97
CA PRO A 87 14.99 20.51 -8.37
C PRO A 87 15.73 19.37 -7.66
N ARG A 88 17.05 19.34 -7.82
CA ARG A 88 17.90 18.43 -7.03
C ARG A 88 17.85 18.82 -5.55
N GLY A 89 17.91 17.83 -4.66
CA GLY A 89 17.91 18.04 -3.22
C GLY A 89 16.52 18.06 -2.56
N LEU A 90 15.45 17.88 -3.32
CA LEU A 90 14.13 17.61 -2.74
C LEU A 90 14.14 16.31 -1.94
N ARG A 91 13.32 16.26 -0.88
CA ARG A 91 13.15 15.04 -0.10
C ARG A 91 12.43 14.00 -0.97
N PRO A 92 12.81 12.71 -0.90
CA PRO A 92 12.19 11.66 -1.72
C PRO A 92 10.66 11.58 -1.58
N ILE A 93 10.11 11.88 -0.40
CA ILE A 93 8.66 11.89 -0.17
C ILE A 93 7.94 13.02 -0.91
N ASP A 94 8.59 14.18 -1.09
CA ASP A 94 8.01 15.30 -1.84
C ASP A 94 8.00 14.97 -3.34
N VAL A 95 9.07 14.33 -3.84
CA VAL A 95 9.15 13.81 -5.21
C VAL A 95 8.02 12.80 -5.45
N LEU A 96 7.89 11.79 -4.58
CA LEU A 96 6.85 10.76 -4.69
C LEU A 96 5.44 11.38 -4.69
N ARG A 97 5.16 12.32 -3.79
CA ARG A 97 3.87 12.99 -3.68
C ARG A 97 3.52 13.75 -4.96
N LEU A 98 4.46 14.52 -5.50
CA LEU A 98 4.25 15.28 -6.73
C LEU A 98 4.00 14.35 -7.92
N SER A 99 4.80 13.29 -8.05
CA SER A 99 4.65 12.31 -9.12
C SER A 99 3.33 11.55 -9.07
N ILE A 100 2.89 11.08 -7.89
CA ILE A 100 1.61 10.38 -7.73
C ILE A 100 0.43 11.31 -8.04
N ASN A 101 0.46 12.55 -7.52
CA ASN A 101 -0.58 13.52 -7.81
C ASN A 101 -0.67 13.82 -9.31
N HIS A 102 0.48 13.99 -9.97
CA HIS A 102 0.51 14.23 -11.41
C HIS A 102 0.00 13.02 -12.19
N LEU A 103 0.39 11.80 -11.83
CA LEU A 103 -0.15 10.57 -12.41
C LEU A 103 -1.68 10.53 -12.30
N GLY A 104 -2.24 10.90 -11.14
CA GLY A 104 -3.69 10.99 -10.94
C GLY A 104 -4.40 12.02 -11.83
N THR A 105 -3.70 13.09 -12.28
CA THR A 105 -4.28 14.05 -13.25
C THR A 105 -4.37 13.50 -14.68
N LEU A 106 -3.60 12.45 -14.98
CA LEU A 106 -3.57 11.79 -16.29
C LEU A 106 -4.54 10.60 -16.36
N ASP A 107 -4.95 10.08 -15.21
CA ASP A 107 -5.86 8.96 -15.13
C ASP A 107 -7.25 9.37 -15.63
N LYS A 108 -7.75 8.62 -16.62
CA LYS A 108 -9.08 8.81 -17.22
C LYS A 108 -10.14 7.94 -16.55
N GLY A 109 -9.73 7.03 -15.65
CA GLY A 109 -10.61 6.26 -14.80
C GLY A 109 -11.19 7.15 -13.70
N GLY A 110 -12.34 7.77 -13.97
CA GLY A 110 -13.12 8.45 -12.94
C GLY A 110 -13.72 7.46 -11.94
N PHE A 111 -13.85 7.91 -10.68
CA PHE A 111 -14.56 7.22 -9.61
C PHE A 111 -16.00 6.81 -9.98
#